data_AF-A0A9P6D2Y6-F1
#
_entry.id   AF-A0A9P6D2Y6-F1
#
_cell.length_a   1.000
_cell.length_b   1.000
_cell.length_c   1.000
_cell.angle_alpha   90.00
_cell.angle_beta   90.00
_cell.angle_gamma   90.00
#
_symmetry.space_group_name_H-M   'P 1'
#
loop_
_entity.id
_entity.type
_entity.pdbx_description
1 polymer ?
#
loop_
_entity_poly.entity_id
_entity_poly.type
_entity_poly.pdbx_seq_one_letter_code
_entity_poly.pdbx_strand_id
1 'polypeptide(L)'
;MDWRKDGRFSIEDAHRLIDESIMQGLASMRRQRQRKDHTSRLPSEVLCRIFSFAQRDDEGRMLRYSDWTRLTHVCRDWRGVSISSSSLWIEPMFGSPQWLVEAVKRSKNAGFVVNIEGPNP
;
A
#
# COMPACT_ATOMS: atom_id res chain seq x y z
N MET A 1 -6.80 -13.90 58.71
CA MET A 1 -6.97 -12.92 57.61
C MET A 1 -6.09 -13.39 56.47
N ASP A 2 -6.74 -13.98 55.46
CA ASP A 2 -6.11 -14.73 54.37
C ASP A 2 -5.99 -13.82 53.15
N TRP A 3 -4.77 -13.40 52.82
CA TRP A 3 -4.45 -12.49 51.71
C TRP A 3 -4.35 -13.22 50.35
N ARG A 4 -4.62 -14.55 50.30
CA ARG A 4 -4.44 -15.39 49.10
C ARG A 4 -5.58 -15.35 48.07
N LYS A 5 -6.56 -14.46 48.18
CA LYS A 5 -7.77 -14.53 47.34
C LYS A 5 -7.94 -13.52 46.21
N ASP A 6 -7.03 -12.59 45.97
CA ASP A 6 -7.11 -11.77 44.75
C ASP A 6 -6.06 -12.19 43.71
N GLY A 7 -6.59 -12.69 42.59
CA GLY A 7 -5.86 -13.18 41.44
C GLY A 7 -4.84 -12.16 40.94
N ARG A 8 -3.58 -12.52 41.13
CA ARG A 8 -2.37 -11.92 40.58
C ARG A 8 -2.62 -11.18 39.28
N PHE A 9 -2.65 -9.86 39.34
CA PHE A 9 -2.24 -9.04 38.22
C PHE A 9 -0.79 -9.40 37.91
N SER A 10 -0.57 -10.20 36.87
CA SER A 10 0.76 -10.67 36.49
C SER A 10 1.54 -9.51 35.88
N ILE A 11 2.88 -9.58 35.92
CA ILE A 11 3.74 -8.67 35.15
C ILE A 11 3.38 -8.73 33.66
N GLU A 12 2.93 -9.88 33.18
CA GLU A 12 2.43 -10.07 31.81
C GLU A 12 1.15 -9.28 31.53
N ASP A 13 0.24 -9.19 32.50
CA ASP A 13 -0.96 -8.35 32.37
C ASP A 13 -0.59 -6.86 32.38
N ALA A 14 0.38 -6.47 33.20
CA ALA A 14 0.91 -5.11 33.20
C ALA A 14 1.51 -4.73 31.83
N HIS A 15 2.33 -5.60 31.26
CA HIS A 15 2.91 -5.39 29.93
C HIS A 15 1.83 -5.32 28.84
N ARG A 16 0.85 -6.23 28.89
CA ARG A 16 -0.26 -6.24 27.92
C ARG A 16 -1.07 -4.95 27.97
N LEU A 17 -1.39 -4.42 29.15
CA LEU A 17 -2.11 -3.16 29.28
C LEU A 17 -1.30 -1.96 28.75
N ILE A 18 0.01 -1.97 28.95
CA ILE A 18 0.91 -0.95 28.40
C ILE A 18 0.91 -1.04 26.87
N ASP A 19 1.06 -2.23 26.30
CA ASP A 19 1.06 -2.44 24.85
C ASP A 19 -0.29 -2.04 24.21
N GLU A 20 -1.41 -2.40 24.84
CA GLU A 20 -2.74 -1.99 24.39
C GLU A 20 -2.89 -0.46 24.39
N SER A 21 -2.45 0.21 25.46
CA SER A 21 -2.47 1.68 25.56
C SER A 21 -1.60 2.34 24.49
N ILE A 22 -0.40 1.81 24.24
CA ILE A 22 0.50 2.28 23.18
C ILE A 22 -0.16 2.10 21.81
N MET A 23 -0.74 0.92 21.53
CA MET A 23 -1.41 0.66 20.26
C MET A 23 -2.62 1.57 20.04
N GLN A 24 -3.42 1.81 21.07
CA GLN A 24 -4.55 2.73 21.01
C GLN A 24 -4.10 4.18 20.75
N GLY A 25 -3.03 4.63 21.42
CA GLY A 25 -2.42 5.95 21.19
C GLY A 25 -1.88 6.11 19.77
N LEU A 26 -1.19 5.10 19.24
CA LEU A 26 -0.69 5.11 17.86
C LEU A 26 -1.85 5.12 16.85
N ALA A 27 -2.91 4.35 17.09
CA ALA A 27 -4.09 4.29 16.22
C ALA A 27 -4.90 5.61 16.23
N SER A 28 -5.02 6.28 17.37
CA SER A 28 -5.72 7.57 17.47
C SER A 28 -4.95 8.69 16.76
N MET A 29 -3.62 8.75 16.94
CA MET A 29 -2.77 9.71 16.23
C MET A 29 -2.76 9.49 14.71
N ARG A 30 -2.73 8.23 14.25
CA ARG A 30 -2.85 7.89 12.83
C ARG A 30 -4.18 8.36 12.25
N ARG A 31 -5.30 8.07 12.93
CA ARG A 31 -6.63 8.53 12.53
C ARG A 31 -6.72 10.05 12.47
N GLN A 32 -6.14 10.77 13.43
CA GLN A 32 -6.12 12.23 13.41
C GLN A 32 -5.30 12.80 12.24
N ARG A 33 -4.15 12.20 11.91
CA ARG A 33 -3.34 12.61 10.75
C ARG A 33 -4.07 12.33 9.43
N GLN A 34 -4.63 11.13 9.26
CA GLN A 34 -5.43 10.77 8.08
C GLN A 34 -6.66 11.66 7.91
N ARG A 35 -7.30 12.10 9.00
CA ARG A 35 -8.43 13.05 8.94
C ARG A 35 -8.05 14.44 8.42
N LYS A 36 -6.81 14.88 8.66
CA LYS A 36 -6.33 16.22 8.26
C LYS A 36 -5.75 16.26 6.85
N ASP A 37 -5.39 15.11 6.28
CA ASP A 37 -4.85 14.99 4.94
C ASP A 37 -5.98 14.74 3.92
N HIS A 38 -6.20 15.67 2.99
CA HIS A 38 -7.23 15.55 1.96
C HIS A 38 -6.99 14.34 1.04
N THR A 39 -5.74 13.92 0.87
CA THR A 39 -5.38 12.80 -0.01
C THR A 39 -5.69 11.44 0.61
N SER A 40 -5.73 11.35 1.95
CA SER A 40 -6.01 10.09 2.68
C SER A 40 -7.50 9.75 2.78
N ARG A 41 -8.40 10.62 2.29
CA ARG A 41 -9.85 10.43 2.34
C ARG A 41 -10.43 9.80 1.07
N LEU A 42 -9.62 9.62 0.03
CA LEU A 42 -10.09 9.06 -1.23
C LEU A 42 -10.36 7.56 -1.06
N PRO A 43 -11.54 7.06 -1.51
CA PRO A 43 -11.79 5.63 -1.59
C PRO A 43 -10.73 4.92 -2.45
N SER A 44 -10.46 3.66 -2.15
CA SER A 44 -9.46 2.86 -2.87
C SER A 44 -9.77 2.77 -4.36
N GLU A 45 -11.04 2.74 -4.76
CA GLU A 45 -11.48 2.71 -6.15
C GLU A 45 -11.06 3.97 -6.91
N VAL A 46 -11.16 5.13 -6.25
CA VAL A 46 -10.75 6.41 -6.84
C VAL A 46 -9.24 6.47 -6.97
N LEU A 47 -8.51 6.03 -5.95
CA LEU A 47 -7.06 5.93 -5.99
C LEU A 47 -6.58 4.98 -7.10
N CYS A 48 -7.21 3.81 -7.26
CA CYS A 48 -6.89 2.90 -8.34
C CYS A 48 -7.10 3.56 -9.71
N ARG A 49 -8.20 4.31 -9.91
CA ARG A 49 -8.43 5.05 -11.16
C ARG A 49 -7.36 6.11 -11.41
N ILE A 50 -7.00 6.88 -10.38
CA ILE A 50 -5.92 7.87 -10.47
C ILE A 50 -4.61 7.19 -10.88
N PHE A 51 -4.26 6.05 -10.27
CA PHE A 51 -3.06 5.29 -10.64
C PHE A 51 -3.12 4.77 -12.07
N SER A 52 -4.27 4.26 -12.53
CA SER A 52 -4.44 3.82 -13.92
C SER A 52 -4.26 4.95 -14.94
N PHE A 53 -4.70 6.17 -14.62
CA PHE A 53 -4.43 7.34 -15.46
C PHE A 53 -2.97 7.77 -15.40
N ALA A 54 -2.38 7.77 -14.20
CA ALA A 54 -0.99 8.15 -13.99
C ALA A 54 0.02 7.16 -14.60
N GLN A 55 -0.42 5.98 -15.03
CA GLN A 55 0.40 5.02 -15.77
C GLN A 55 0.60 5.40 -17.24
N ARG A 56 -0.09 6.43 -17.75
CA ARG A 56 -0.03 6.84 -19.15
C ARG A 56 0.48 8.28 -19.29
N ASP A 57 1.21 8.56 -20.37
CA ASP A 57 1.49 9.94 -20.80
C ASP A 57 0.31 10.53 -21.59
N ASP A 58 0.47 11.78 -22.06
CA ASP A 58 -0.56 12.51 -22.80
C ASP A 58 -0.90 11.84 -24.14
N GLU A 59 0.03 11.07 -24.71
CA GLU A 59 -0.18 10.25 -25.91
C GLU A 59 -0.76 8.86 -25.60
N GLY A 60 -1.02 8.54 -24.34
CA GLY A 60 -1.60 7.28 -23.89
C GLY A 60 -0.60 6.11 -23.77
N ARG A 61 0.71 6.38 -23.93
CA ARG A 61 1.77 5.38 -23.81
C ARG A 61 2.03 5.04 -22.35
N MET A 62 2.34 3.77 -22.07
CA MET A 62 2.68 3.32 -20.73
C MET A 62 3.96 3.99 -20.22
N LEU A 63 3.89 4.58 -19.03
CA LEU A 63 5.05 5.11 -18.31
C LEU A 63 5.85 3.98 -17.67
N ARG A 64 7.13 4.24 -17.40
CA ARG A 64 7.96 3.31 -16.63
C ARG A 64 7.40 3.20 -15.21
N TYR A 65 7.54 2.01 -14.62
CA TYR A 65 7.16 1.81 -13.22
C TYR A 65 7.85 2.80 -12.27
N SER A 66 9.10 3.20 -12.54
CA SER A 66 9.81 4.20 -11.74
C SER A 66 9.10 5.55 -11.67
N ASP A 67 8.31 5.88 -12.68
CA ASP A 67 7.80 7.22 -12.88
C ASP A 67 6.43 7.36 -12.20
N TRP A 68 5.49 6.48 -12.52
CA TRP A 68 4.15 6.53 -11.92
C TRP A 68 4.14 6.06 -10.46
N THR A 69 5.05 5.16 -10.04
CA THR A 69 5.09 4.71 -8.64
C THR A 69 5.51 5.79 -7.65
N ARG A 70 6.13 6.88 -8.12
CA ARG A 70 6.34 8.09 -7.30
C ARG A 70 5.04 8.64 -6.75
N LEU A 71 3.94 8.53 -7.49
CA LEU A 71 2.62 8.96 -7.04
C LEU A 71 2.17 8.18 -5.80
N THR A 72 2.60 6.94 -5.65
CA THR A 72 2.24 6.10 -4.50
C THR A 72 2.95 6.52 -3.20
N HIS A 73 3.96 7.39 -3.28
CA HIS A 73 4.75 7.84 -2.13
C HIS A 73 4.13 9.02 -1.37
N VAL A 74 2.97 9.54 -1.79
CA VAL A 74 2.27 10.64 -1.11
C VAL A 74 1.98 10.31 0.36
N CYS A 75 1.39 9.13 0.62
CA CYS A 75 1.17 8.64 1.97
C CYS A 75 1.19 7.10 2.02
N ARG A 76 1.15 6.53 3.24
CA ARG A 76 1.15 5.07 3.45
C ARG A 76 -0.10 4.41 2.84
N ASP A 77 -1.24 5.09 2.84
CA ASP A 77 -2.50 4.54 2.34
C ASP A 77 -2.46 4.41 0.81
N TRP A 78 -1.93 5.42 0.10
CA TRP A 78 -1.76 5.38 -1.36
C TRP A 78 -0.84 4.23 -1.78
N ARG A 79 0.27 4.04 -1.05
CA ARG A 79 1.16 2.90 -1.23
C ARG A 79 0.46 1.57 -0.95
N GLY A 80 -0.34 1.51 0.12
CA GLY A 80 -1.11 0.32 0.46
C GLY A 80 -2.07 -0.08 -0.66
N VAL A 81 -2.84 0.88 -1.16
CA VAL A 81 -3.79 0.66 -2.26
C VAL A 81 -3.06 0.20 -3.53
N SER A 82 -1.98 0.88 -3.93
CA SER A 82 -1.26 0.53 -5.17
C SER A 82 -0.68 -0.88 -5.12
N ILE A 83 -0.10 -1.31 -3.98
CA ILE A 83 0.43 -2.66 -3.81
C ILE A 83 -0.69 -3.71 -3.78
N SER A 84 -1.83 -3.38 -3.19
CA SER A 84 -2.96 -4.32 -3.06
C SER A 84 -3.72 -4.56 -4.37
N SER A 85 -3.72 -3.58 -5.27
CA SER A 85 -4.50 -3.61 -6.51
C SER A 85 -3.73 -4.27 -7.65
N SER A 86 -3.97 -5.57 -7.85
CA SER A 86 -3.29 -6.36 -8.87
C SER A 86 -3.47 -5.85 -10.31
N SER A 87 -4.60 -5.19 -10.61
CA SER A 87 -4.88 -4.59 -11.93
C SER A 87 -3.86 -3.53 -12.36
N LEU A 88 -3.14 -2.91 -11.42
CA LEU A 88 -2.13 -1.89 -11.71
C LEU A 88 -0.78 -2.49 -12.16
N TRP A 89 -0.63 -3.80 -12.09
CA TRP A 89 0.66 -4.49 -12.31
C TRP A 89 0.62 -5.48 -13.48
N ILE A 90 -0.43 -5.44 -14.30
CA ILE A 90 -0.67 -6.41 -15.38
C ILE A 90 0.05 -6.07 -16.70
N GLU A 91 0.43 -4.81 -16.90
CA GLU A 91 1.03 -4.30 -18.15
C GLU A 91 2.42 -3.72 -17.86
N PRO A 92 3.47 -4.55 -17.74
CA PRO A 92 4.81 -4.08 -17.47
C PRO A 92 5.44 -3.37 -18.67
N MET A 93 6.01 -2.19 -18.43
CA MET A 93 7.01 -1.66 -19.35
C MET A 93 8.34 -2.39 -19.11
N PHE A 94 8.88 -2.99 -20.17
CA PHE A 94 10.21 -3.56 -20.16
C PHE A 94 11.25 -2.44 -20.12
N GLY A 95 12.18 -2.51 -19.15
CA GLY A 95 13.17 -1.45 -18.93
C GLY A 95 13.85 -1.51 -17.57
N SER A 96 13.25 -2.23 -16.62
CA SER A 96 13.88 -2.55 -15.33
C SER A 96 13.49 -3.97 -14.88
N PRO A 97 14.46 -4.92 -14.84
CA PRO A 97 14.19 -6.29 -14.40
C PRO A 97 13.61 -6.38 -12.97
N GLN A 98 14.02 -5.46 -12.09
CA GLN A 98 13.53 -5.40 -10.71
C GLN A 98 12.04 -5.08 -10.65
N TRP A 99 11.59 -4.12 -11.47
CA TRP A 99 10.18 -3.77 -11.57
C TRP A 99 9.34 -4.83 -12.27
N LEU A 100 9.92 -5.55 -13.24
CA LEU A 100 9.26 -6.69 -13.87
C LEU A 100 8.95 -7.80 -12.84
N VAL A 101 9.95 -8.17 -12.03
CA VAL A 101 9.77 -9.16 -10.95
C VAL A 101 8.68 -8.71 -9.98
N GLU A 102 8.67 -7.42 -9.65
CA GLU A 102 7.69 -6.88 -8.72
C GLU A 102 6.28 -6.81 -9.32
N ALA A 103 6.16 -6.49 -10.62
CA ALA A 103 4.90 -6.51 -11.35
C ALA A 103 4.30 -7.92 -11.38
N VAL A 104 5.12 -8.94 -11.66
CA VAL A 104 4.70 -10.36 -11.62
C VAL A 104 4.24 -10.76 -10.21
N LYS A 105 4.96 -10.35 -9.16
CA LYS A 105 4.54 -10.63 -7.78
C LYS A 105 3.21 -9.96 -7.41
N ARG A 106 2.99 -8.73 -7.86
CA ARG A 106 1.84 -7.91 -7.46
C ARG A 106 0.60 -8.13 -8.34
N SER A 107 0.76 -8.59 -9.58
CA SER A 107 -0.35 -8.97 -10.47
C SER A 107 -1.08 -10.23 -9.98
N LYS A 108 -0.45 -11.04 -9.11
CA LYS A 108 -1.03 -12.24 -8.51
C LYS A 108 -1.61 -13.15 -9.62
N ASN A 109 -2.91 -13.38 -9.61
CA ASN A 109 -3.61 -14.22 -10.59
C ASN A 109 -4.39 -13.40 -11.64
N ALA A 110 -4.18 -12.07 -11.73
CA ALA A 110 -5.00 -11.19 -12.55
C ALA A 110 -4.77 -11.31 -14.08
N GLY A 111 -3.96 -12.27 -14.53
CA GLY A 111 -3.45 -12.31 -15.90
C GLY A 111 -2.41 -11.22 -16.12
N PHE A 112 -1.40 -11.51 -16.94
CA PHE A 112 -0.28 -10.61 -17.16
C PHE A 112 -0.05 -10.49 -18.67
N VAL A 113 -0.09 -9.27 -19.19
CA VAL A 113 0.04 -8.99 -20.62
C VAL A 113 1.46 -8.53 -20.88
N VAL A 114 2.23 -9.34 -21.60
CA VAL A 114 3.61 -9.02 -21.98
C VAL A 114 3.59 -8.44 -23.38
N ASN A 115 3.79 -7.12 -23.48
CA ASN A 115 3.98 -6.47 -24.78
C ASN A 115 5.48 -6.49 -25.13
N ILE A 116 5.85 -7.39 -26.03
CA ILE A 116 7.21 -7.46 -26.57
C ILE A 116 7.25 -6.45 -27.70
N GLU A 117 7.62 -5.20 -27.39
CA GLU A 117 7.93 -4.25 -28.45
C GLU A 117 9.16 -4.81 -29.20
N GLY A 118 8.93 -5.26 -30.43
CA GLY A 118 10.00 -5.62 -31.35
C GLY A 118 10.84 -4.38 -31.68
N PRO A 119 12.11 -4.55 -32.10
CA PRO A 119 12.89 -3.42 -32.57
C PRO A 119 12.13 -2.74 -33.71
N ASN A 120 11.91 -1.43 -33.59
CA ASN A 120 11.38 -0.59 -34.66
C ASN A 120 12.29 -0.78 -35.90
N PRO A 121 11.75 -1.16 -37.08
CA PRO A 121 12.56 -1.35 -38.29
C PRO A 121 13.29 -0.07 -38.72
#